data_AF-A0A0F9S9H9-F1
#
_entry.id   AF-A0A0F9S9H9-F1
#
_cell.length_a   1.000
_cell.length_b   1.000
_cell.length_c   1.000
_cell.angle_alpha   90.00
_cell.angle_beta   90.00
_cell.angle_gamma   90.00
#
_symmetry.space_group_name_H-M   'P 1'
#
loop_
_entity.id
_entity.type
_entity.pdbx_description
1 polymer ?
#
loop_
_entity_poly.entity_id
_entity_poly.type
_entity_poly.pdbx_seq_one_letter_code
_entity_poly.pdbx_strand_id
1 'polypeptide(L)'
;MSHVVEQVEAAARSTIFISHATPEDDEFVIWLGSRLVAQGYRVWAEVLNLRGGEMFWRKIEDVIRNEAVNVLAVISKASLDLGKTGAAAEQSVADTVAKKLGRTSDFIIPLRIDETDYGEFPIAIHQRHAIDFSRGWGRGLRDLIDELAEAGTPKVVSDVSSAFDAWRTTVRMGDEAIEANPEPLLSNMLRVAHLPATIKAYEFEGSQRNLPGALAGIPEPTRLLHRLVFSFADADVLQDGLGDSFGIRLRKILPLTDFLTASDPSVTLPRRREARSFVTELVRRSFELHLTRHGLAPYATGRGQVLYFKDGVIEGNKVRYVNAKGKRTHKLVVGRSDKLKLNWHFGISVQFSLEDESYIKLRPYVVFTDDHWKPIAPDEMTKARRRFCKSWWNGNWRQLFEAFYAFLSENGEDLTIPLGVDSDLQVAGRGFQFESPMRILGDIDITEEEPVEPLDDAFEDDLDEEDVL
;
A
#
# COMPACT_ATOMS: atom_id res chain seq x y z
N MET A 1 -9.28 -64.99 12.65
CA MET A 1 -10.28 -64.16 11.92
C MET A 1 -10.93 -63.09 12.79
N SER A 2 -10.63 -63.01 14.10
CA SER A 2 -11.13 -61.95 15.00
C SER A 2 -10.25 -60.69 15.07
N HIS A 3 -8.96 -60.76 14.70
CA HIS A 3 -8.04 -59.61 14.74
C HIS A 3 -7.90 -58.84 13.41
N VAL A 4 -8.56 -59.28 12.34
CA VAL A 4 -8.47 -58.63 11.02
C VAL A 4 -9.69 -57.72 10.76
N VAL A 5 -10.73 -57.81 11.59
CA VAL A 5 -11.95 -56.99 11.48
C VAL A 5 -11.88 -55.73 12.35
N GLU A 6 -10.92 -55.64 13.29
CA GLU A 6 -10.75 -54.47 14.16
C GLU A 6 -9.99 -53.30 13.49
N GLN A 7 -9.48 -53.50 12.26
CA GLN A 7 -8.71 -52.51 11.50
C GLN A 7 -9.46 -51.95 10.27
N VAL A 8 -10.73 -52.30 10.08
CA VAL A 8 -11.56 -51.70 9.03
C VAL A 8 -12.33 -50.53 9.66
N GLU A 9 -12.00 -49.31 9.23
CA GLU A 9 -12.70 -48.04 9.50
C GLU A 9 -12.49 -47.34 10.87
N ALA A 10 -11.25 -47.05 11.24
CA ALA A 10 -11.01 -45.74 11.86
C ALA A 10 -11.12 -44.71 10.71
N ALA A 11 -12.28 -44.07 10.55
CA ALA A 11 -12.44 -42.98 9.59
C ALA A 11 -11.25 -42.02 9.74
N ALA A 12 -10.46 -41.85 8.68
CA ALA A 12 -9.22 -41.08 8.74
C ALA A 12 -9.58 -39.61 9.08
N ARG A 13 -9.43 -39.26 10.36
CA ARG A 13 -9.59 -37.90 10.87
C ARG A 13 -8.79 -36.96 9.98
N SER A 14 -9.45 -35.92 9.50
CA SER A 14 -8.86 -35.03 8.48
C SER A 14 -9.33 -33.58 8.60
N THR A 15 -10.19 -33.28 9.58
CA THR A 15 -10.75 -31.94 9.79
C THR A 15 -9.95 -31.19 10.85
N ILE A 16 -9.54 -29.96 10.55
CA ILE A 16 -9.04 -29.02 11.56
C ILE A 16 -10.25 -28.29 12.14
N PHE A 17 -10.47 -28.44 13.43
CA PHE A 17 -11.53 -27.73 14.16
C PHE A 17 -10.97 -26.45 14.77
N ILE A 18 -11.65 -25.31 14.64
CA ILE A 18 -11.24 -24.04 15.27
C ILE A 18 -12.24 -23.67 16.37
N SER A 19 -11.80 -23.76 17.62
CA SER A 19 -12.55 -23.35 18.81
C SER A 19 -12.23 -21.89 19.13
N HIS A 20 -13.25 -21.04 19.29
CA HIS A 20 -13.11 -19.59 19.45
C HIS A 20 -14.30 -18.96 20.20
N ALA A 21 -14.16 -17.71 20.65
CA ALA A 21 -15.28 -16.94 21.18
C ALA A 21 -16.02 -16.18 20.06
N THR A 22 -17.30 -16.47 19.92
CA THR A 22 -18.19 -15.75 19.00
C THR A 22 -18.90 -14.59 19.73
N PRO A 23 -19.04 -13.41 19.11
CA PRO A 23 -18.56 -13.03 17.77
C PRO A 23 -17.18 -12.36 17.72
N GLU A 24 -16.49 -12.17 18.85
CA GLU A 24 -15.31 -11.30 18.94
C GLU A 24 -14.09 -11.85 18.19
N ASP A 25 -13.94 -13.16 18.12
CA ASP A 25 -12.83 -13.82 17.42
C ASP A 25 -13.19 -14.20 15.97
N ASP A 26 -14.41 -13.90 15.50
CA ASP A 26 -14.93 -14.36 14.20
C ASP A 26 -14.06 -13.87 13.03
N GLU A 27 -13.61 -12.61 13.07
CA GLU A 27 -12.75 -12.03 12.01
C GLU A 27 -11.45 -12.84 11.86
N PHE A 28 -10.82 -13.16 12.98
CA PHE A 28 -9.61 -13.97 13.01
C PHE A 28 -9.86 -15.38 12.50
N VAL A 29 -10.93 -16.03 12.95
CA VAL A 29 -11.26 -17.41 12.55
C VAL A 29 -11.61 -17.51 11.07
N ILE A 30 -12.33 -16.51 10.55
CA ILE A 30 -12.61 -16.40 9.12
C ILE A 30 -11.31 -16.23 8.35
N TRP A 31 -10.47 -15.27 8.74
CA TRP A 31 -9.18 -15.07 8.08
C TRP A 31 -8.33 -16.35 8.10
N LEU A 32 -8.19 -17.01 9.25
CA LEU A 32 -7.38 -18.20 9.42
C LEU A 32 -7.93 -19.39 8.62
N GLY A 33 -9.25 -19.60 8.68
CA GLY A 33 -9.94 -20.65 7.93
C GLY A 33 -9.69 -20.52 6.43
N SER A 34 -9.76 -19.30 5.88
CA SER A 34 -9.47 -19.03 4.46
C SER A 34 -8.07 -19.47 4.05
N ARG A 35 -7.07 -19.21 4.91
CA ARG A 35 -5.66 -19.50 4.64
C ARG A 35 -5.38 -20.99 4.74
N LEU A 36 -5.95 -21.67 5.72
CA LEU A 36 -5.81 -23.11 5.87
C LEU A 36 -6.49 -23.88 4.73
N VAL A 37 -7.69 -23.45 4.29
CA VAL A 37 -8.37 -24.02 3.11
C VAL A 37 -7.52 -23.83 1.85
N ALA A 38 -6.97 -22.63 1.64
CA ALA A 38 -6.07 -22.35 0.52
C ALA A 38 -4.80 -23.21 0.53
N GLN A 39 -4.37 -23.69 1.70
CA GLN A 39 -3.23 -24.60 1.86
C GLN A 39 -3.60 -26.10 1.70
N GLY A 40 -4.87 -26.41 1.43
CA GLY A 40 -5.36 -27.77 1.18
C GLY A 40 -5.91 -28.49 2.42
N TYR A 41 -6.06 -27.80 3.56
CA TYR A 41 -6.64 -28.37 4.77
C TYR A 41 -8.16 -28.31 4.75
N ARG A 42 -8.81 -29.32 5.35
CA ARG A 42 -10.25 -29.27 5.63
C ARG A 42 -10.45 -28.58 6.98
N VAL A 43 -11.20 -27.49 7.01
CA VAL A 43 -11.41 -26.66 8.21
C VAL A 43 -12.88 -26.63 8.60
N TRP A 44 -13.14 -26.63 9.90
CA TRP A 44 -14.48 -26.49 10.48
C TRP A 44 -14.46 -25.50 11.64
N ALA A 45 -15.41 -24.56 11.68
CA ALA A 45 -15.68 -23.71 12.84
C ALA A 45 -17.16 -23.31 12.88
N GLU A 46 -17.67 -22.92 14.05
CA GLU A 46 -19.07 -22.49 14.21
C GLU A 46 -19.46 -21.39 13.20
N VAL A 47 -18.70 -20.29 13.17
CA VAL A 47 -18.90 -19.15 12.24
C VAL A 47 -18.83 -19.55 10.76
N LEU A 48 -18.19 -20.69 10.46
CA LEU A 48 -17.98 -21.17 9.09
C LEU A 48 -19.05 -22.16 8.61
N ASN A 49 -19.80 -22.81 9.50
CA ASN A 49 -20.53 -24.03 9.15
C ASN A 49 -21.96 -24.16 9.70
N LEU A 50 -22.42 -23.25 10.57
CA LEU A 50 -23.75 -23.33 11.16
C LEU A 50 -24.77 -22.43 10.46
N ARG A 51 -25.90 -23.01 10.05
CA ARG A 51 -27.09 -22.31 9.56
C ARG A 51 -28.10 -22.23 10.71
N GLY A 52 -28.80 -21.10 10.86
CA GLY A 52 -29.78 -20.90 11.92
C GLY A 52 -30.87 -22.00 11.92
N GLY A 53 -31.04 -22.70 13.06
CA GLY A 53 -32.10 -23.70 13.26
C GLY A 53 -31.65 -25.12 13.64
N GLU A 54 -30.36 -25.47 13.61
CA GLU A 54 -29.85 -26.80 14.01
C GLU A 54 -29.52 -26.89 15.53
N MET A 55 -29.60 -28.10 16.10
CA MET A 55 -29.13 -28.40 17.47
C MET A 55 -27.59 -28.34 17.54
N PHE A 56 -27.07 -27.11 17.56
CA PHE A 56 -25.68 -26.65 17.56
C PHE A 56 -24.67 -27.56 18.29
N TRP A 57 -24.90 -27.85 19.57
CA TRP A 57 -23.94 -28.58 20.41
C TRP A 57 -23.65 -30.02 19.96
N ARG A 58 -24.64 -30.75 19.44
CA ARG A 58 -24.44 -32.16 19.04
C ARG A 58 -23.51 -32.28 17.85
N LYS A 59 -23.57 -31.34 16.91
CA LYS A 59 -22.76 -31.33 15.69
C LYS A 59 -21.31 -30.98 16.01
N ILE A 60 -21.08 -29.99 16.87
CA ILE A 60 -19.74 -29.62 17.34
C ILE A 60 -19.06 -30.80 18.02
N GLU A 61 -19.75 -31.43 18.96
CA GLU A 61 -19.20 -32.58 19.67
C GLU A 61 -18.89 -33.74 18.72
N ASP A 62 -19.76 -34.02 17.74
CA ASP A 62 -19.54 -35.05 16.72
C ASP A 62 -18.28 -34.79 15.88
N VAL A 63 -18.11 -33.55 15.39
CA VAL A 63 -16.93 -33.15 14.61
C VAL A 63 -15.66 -33.31 15.44
N ILE A 64 -15.62 -32.81 16.67
CA ILE A 64 -14.45 -32.93 17.55
C ILE A 64 -14.12 -34.40 17.85
N ARG A 65 -15.13 -35.24 18.10
CA ARG A 65 -14.92 -36.65 18.47
C ARG A 65 -14.54 -37.53 17.31
N ASN A 66 -15.16 -37.34 16.15
CA ASN A 66 -15.13 -38.31 15.06
C ASN A 66 -14.35 -37.84 13.83
N GLU A 67 -14.28 -36.53 13.56
CA GLU A 67 -13.67 -35.99 12.34
C GLU A 67 -12.35 -35.25 12.56
N ALA A 68 -12.22 -34.59 13.72
CA ALA A 68 -11.12 -33.66 13.99
C ALA A 68 -9.77 -34.39 14.08
N VAL A 69 -8.79 -33.94 13.29
CA VAL A 69 -7.39 -34.39 13.36
C VAL A 69 -6.56 -33.49 14.28
N ASN A 70 -6.87 -32.19 14.31
CA ASN A 70 -6.31 -31.20 15.22
C ASN A 70 -7.42 -30.21 15.62
N VAL A 71 -7.31 -29.67 16.83
CA VAL A 71 -8.18 -28.62 17.39
C VAL A 71 -7.32 -27.38 17.64
N LEU A 72 -7.60 -26.32 16.91
CA LEU A 72 -6.98 -25.01 17.12
C LEU A 72 -7.80 -24.26 18.17
N ALA A 73 -7.21 -24.02 19.34
CA ALA A 73 -7.88 -23.32 20.43
C ALA A 73 -7.48 -21.84 20.39
N VAL A 74 -8.37 -20.98 19.92
CA VAL A 74 -8.15 -19.52 19.88
C VAL A 74 -8.29 -18.96 21.29
N ILE A 75 -7.25 -18.26 21.73
CA ILE A 75 -7.12 -17.66 23.05
C ILE A 75 -7.03 -16.14 22.91
N SER A 76 -8.06 -15.50 23.43
CA SER A 76 -8.24 -14.05 23.57
C SER A 76 -8.87 -13.72 24.92
N LYS A 77 -8.84 -12.44 25.30
CA LYS A 77 -9.56 -11.92 26.48
C LYS A 77 -11.05 -12.31 26.43
N ALA A 78 -11.66 -12.37 25.23
CA ALA A 78 -13.04 -12.77 25.04
C ALA A 78 -13.24 -14.29 25.24
N SER A 79 -12.31 -15.13 24.78
CA SER A 79 -12.35 -16.59 25.00
C SER A 79 -12.21 -17.01 26.46
N LEU A 80 -11.59 -16.15 27.29
CA LEU A 80 -11.38 -16.37 28.72
C LEU A 80 -12.50 -15.79 29.60
N ASP A 81 -13.48 -15.10 29.01
CA ASP A 81 -14.61 -14.55 29.76
C ASP A 81 -15.44 -15.69 30.39
N LEU A 82 -15.59 -15.64 31.71
CA LEU A 82 -16.39 -16.60 32.49
C LEU A 82 -17.87 -16.64 32.07
N GLY A 83 -18.36 -15.58 31.42
CA GLY A 83 -19.70 -15.54 30.83
C GLY A 83 -19.85 -16.36 29.55
N LYS A 84 -18.75 -16.77 28.91
CA LYS A 84 -18.72 -17.49 27.63
C LYS A 84 -18.12 -18.88 27.79
N THR A 85 -18.97 -19.86 28.06
CA THR A 85 -18.53 -21.25 28.31
C THR A 85 -18.37 -22.10 27.05
N GLY A 86 -18.72 -21.58 25.86
CA GLY A 86 -18.71 -22.31 24.59
C GLY A 86 -17.32 -22.88 24.25
N ALA A 87 -16.34 -22.01 24.03
CA ALA A 87 -14.96 -22.40 23.70
C ALA A 87 -14.34 -23.30 24.79
N ALA A 88 -14.59 -23.00 26.07
CA ALA A 88 -14.08 -23.81 27.18
C ALA A 88 -14.67 -25.24 27.19
N ALA A 89 -15.95 -25.40 26.87
CA ALA A 89 -16.59 -26.70 26.77
C ALA A 89 -16.06 -27.50 25.56
N GLU A 90 -15.85 -26.85 24.41
CA GLU A 90 -15.22 -27.47 23.24
C GLU A 90 -13.80 -27.95 23.54
N GLN A 91 -13.00 -27.13 24.20
CA GLN A 91 -11.63 -27.48 24.63
C GLN A 91 -11.64 -28.67 25.60
N SER A 92 -12.63 -28.77 26.49
CA SER A 92 -12.79 -29.91 27.40
C SER A 92 -13.13 -31.22 26.66
N VAL A 93 -13.99 -31.14 25.65
CA VAL A 93 -14.28 -32.29 24.77
C VAL A 93 -13.02 -32.71 24.01
N ALA A 94 -12.29 -31.74 23.45
CA ALA A 94 -11.05 -31.98 22.73
C ALA A 94 -9.98 -32.64 23.62
N ASP A 95 -9.82 -32.21 24.88
CA ASP A 95 -8.86 -32.82 25.82
C ASP A 95 -9.22 -34.28 26.12
N THR A 96 -10.52 -34.58 26.27
CA THR A 96 -11.00 -35.95 26.44
C THR A 96 -10.67 -36.82 25.23
N VAL A 97 -10.83 -36.29 24.02
CA VAL A 97 -10.50 -36.99 22.77
C VAL A 97 -9.00 -37.18 22.63
N ALA A 98 -8.20 -36.15 22.94
CA ALA A 98 -6.73 -36.20 22.91
C ALA A 98 -6.19 -37.33 23.80
N LYS A 99 -6.72 -37.45 25.04
CA LYS A 99 -6.38 -38.53 25.97
C LYS A 99 -6.77 -39.90 25.44
N LYS A 100 -7.96 -40.05 24.85
CA LYS A 100 -8.43 -41.31 24.26
C LYS A 100 -7.59 -41.75 23.07
N LEU A 101 -7.11 -40.80 22.27
CA LEU A 101 -6.27 -41.06 21.09
C LEU A 101 -4.77 -41.22 21.42
N GLY A 102 -4.35 -40.93 22.66
CA GLY A 102 -2.93 -40.89 23.03
C GLY A 102 -2.16 -39.73 22.39
N ARG A 103 -2.86 -38.69 21.92
CA ARG A 103 -2.31 -37.52 21.19
C ARG A 103 -2.40 -36.25 22.04
N THR A 104 -1.96 -36.34 23.30
CA THR A 104 -2.11 -35.21 24.23
C THR A 104 -1.19 -34.03 23.89
N SER A 105 -0.09 -34.24 23.19
CA SER A 105 0.86 -33.18 22.81
C SER A 105 0.47 -32.38 21.57
N ASP A 106 -0.16 -33.02 20.58
CA ASP A 106 -0.30 -32.50 19.22
C ASP A 106 -1.77 -32.34 18.76
N PHE A 107 -2.74 -32.88 19.51
CA PHE A 107 -4.15 -32.79 19.13
C PHE A 107 -4.75 -31.40 19.34
N ILE A 108 -4.37 -30.66 20.39
CA ILE A 108 -4.84 -29.29 20.64
C ILE A 108 -3.66 -28.34 20.50
N ILE A 109 -3.78 -27.33 19.64
CA ILE A 109 -2.77 -26.31 19.37
C ILE A 109 -3.34 -24.95 19.80
N PRO A 110 -2.83 -24.33 20.88
CA PRO A 110 -3.31 -23.03 21.33
C PRO A 110 -2.81 -21.90 20.44
N LEU A 111 -3.70 -20.97 20.06
CA LEU A 111 -3.41 -19.80 19.24
C LEU A 111 -3.71 -18.54 20.06
N ARG A 112 -2.68 -17.79 20.45
CA ARG A 112 -2.85 -16.54 21.20
C ARG A 112 -3.02 -15.38 20.23
N ILE A 113 -4.16 -14.69 20.25
CA ILE A 113 -4.45 -13.63 19.26
C ILE A 113 -4.34 -12.21 19.80
N ASP A 114 -4.23 -12.03 21.11
CA ASP A 114 -4.09 -10.73 21.76
C ASP A 114 -3.06 -10.74 22.91
N GLU A 115 -3.09 -9.71 23.75
CA GLU A 115 -2.14 -9.52 24.86
C GLU A 115 -2.37 -10.44 26.07
N THR A 116 -3.29 -11.41 26.00
CA THR A 116 -3.59 -12.34 27.10
C THR A 116 -2.35 -13.03 27.67
N ASP A 117 -2.18 -13.01 28.99
CA ASP A 117 -1.04 -13.63 29.65
C ASP A 117 -1.09 -15.16 29.53
N TYR A 118 0.06 -15.80 29.27
CA TYR A 118 0.14 -17.26 29.16
C TYR A 118 -0.28 -17.98 30.46
N GLY A 119 -0.11 -17.34 31.62
CA GLY A 119 -0.55 -17.84 32.92
C GLY A 119 -2.06 -17.84 33.13
N GLU A 120 -2.81 -17.12 32.29
CA GLU A 120 -4.28 -17.08 32.32
C GLU A 120 -4.92 -18.18 31.45
N PHE A 121 -4.10 -18.98 30.77
CA PHE A 121 -4.59 -20.02 29.87
C PHE A 121 -5.34 -21.11 30.67
N PRO A 122 -6.43 -21.67 30.13
CA PRO A 122 -7.15 -22.76 30.75
C PRO A 122 -6.22 -23.93 31.07
N ILE A 123 -6.42 -24.57 32.23
CA ILE A 123 -5.57 -25.66 32.73
C ILE A 123 -5.38 -26.78 31.70
N ALA A 124 -6.39 -27.03 30.86
CA ALA A 124 -6.35 -28.03 29.78
C ALA A 124 -5.30 -27.74 28.69
N ILE A 125 -4.87 -26.49 28.54
CA ILE A 125 -3.94 -26.04 27.49
C ILE A 125 -2.72 -25.28 28.03
N HIS A 126 -2.69 -24.91 29.31
CA HIS A 126 -1.60 -24.15 29.95
C HIS A 126 -0.22 -24.85 29.85
N GLN A 127 -0.17 -26.18 29.67
CA GLN A 127 1.09 -26.91 29.51
C GLN A 127 1.55 -27.07 28.06
N ARG A 128 0.85 -26.48 27.09
CA ARG A 128 1.13 -26.61 25.66
C ARG A 128 1.86 -25.37 25.15
N HIS A 129 2.76 -25.55 24.18
CA HIS A 129 3.36 -24.43 23.47
C HIS A 129 2.28 -23.74 22.63
N ALA A 130 2.09 -22.44 22.82
CA ALA A 130 1.10 -21.65 22.13
C ALA A 130 1.73 -20.84 21.00
N ILE A 131 1.05 -20.78 19.85
CA ILE A 131 1.50 -20.00 18.70
C ILE A 131 0.97 -18.58 18.85
N ASP A 132 1.86 -17.60 18.77
CA ASP A 132 1.55 -16.19 18.99
C ASP A 132 1.18 -15.49 17.67
N PHE A 133 -0.10 -15.11 17.55
CA PHE A 133 -0.65 -14.29 16.47
C PHE A 133 -0.77 -12.81 16.85
N SER A 134 -0.56 -12.42 18.12
CA SER A 134 -0.69 -11.03 18.59
C SER A 134 0.33 -10.08 17.94
N ARG A 135 1.49 -10.62 17.53
CA ARG A 135 2.58 -9.87 16.86
C ARG A 135 2.48 -9.86 15.34
N GLY A 136 1.30 -10.18 14.80
CA GLY A 136 1.00 -10.18 13.37
C GLY A 136 0.60 -11.56 12.84
N TRP A 137 -0.57 -11.63 12.21
CA TRP A 137 -1.19 -12.90 11.85
C TRP A 137 -0.40 -13.69 10.80
N GLY A 138 0.23 -13.01 9.84
CA GLY A 138 1.05 -13.67 8.82
C GLY A 138 2.26 -14.41 9.38
N ARG A 139 2.82 -13.95 10.52
CA ARG A 139 3.89 -14.65 11.21
C ARG A 139 3.35 -15.91 11.89
N GLY A 140 2.32 -15.77 12.71
CA GLY A 140 1.69 -16.91 13.40
C GLY A 140 1.18 -17.99 12.45
N LEU A 141 0.69 -17.61 11.25
CA LEU A 141 0.26 -18.57 10.23
C LEU A 141 1.42 -19.44 9.71
N ARG A 142 2.62 -18.88 9.55
CA ARG A 142 3.79 -19.68 9.13
C ARG A 142 4.13 -20.72 10.20
N ASP A 143 4.23 -20.25 11.44
CA ASP A 143 4.54 -21.11 12.59
C ASP A 143 3.48 -22.22 12.75
N LEU A 144 2.19 -21.89 12.52
CA LEU A 144 1.10 -22.87 12.54
C LEU A 144 1.15 -23.88 11.38
N ILE A 145 1.50 -23.44 10.17
CA ILE A 145 1.63 -24.36 9.03
C ILE A 145 2.75 -25.36 9.28
N ASP A 146 3.87 -24.91 9.85
CA ASP A 146 5.00 -25.77 10.20
C ASP A 146 4.59 -26.78 11.29
N GLU A 147 3.93 -26.32 12.36
CA GLU A 147 3.40 -27.20 13.43
C GLU A 147 2.39 -28.23 12.89
N LEU A 148 1.47 -27.83 12.01
CA LEU A 148 0.51 -28.75 11.38
C LEU A 148 1.19 -29.79 10.49
N ALA A 149 2.28 -29.43 9.82
CA ALA A 149 3.07 -30.35 9.02
C ALA A 149 3.84 -31.35 9.89
N GLU A 150 4.44 -30.89 11.00
CA GLU A 150 5.11 -31.74 11.98
C GLU A 150 4.13 -32.70 12.67
N ALA A 151 2.92 -32.24 12.98
CA ALA A 151 1.83 -33.05 13.53
C ALA A 151 1.21 -34.05 12.54
N GLY A 152 1.67 -34.07 11.28
CA GLY A 152 1.18 -35.00 10.25
C GLY A 152 -0.25 -34.72 9.77
N THR A 153 -0.71 -33.48 9.86
CA THR A 153 -2.08 -33.09 9.49
C THR A 153 -2.29 -33.26 7.97
N PRO A 154 -3.23 -34.10 7.52
CA PRO A 154 -3.39 -34.40 6.10
C PRO A 154 -4.02 -33.25 5.32
N LYS A 155 -3.45 -32.94 4.15
CA LYS A 155 -4.03 -32.03 3.16
C LYS A 155 -4.96 -32.82 2.23
N VAL A 156 -6.26 -32.81 2.55
CA VAL A 156 -7.27 -33.65 1.88
C VAL A 156 -8.11 -32.90 0.84
N VAL A 157 -7.96 -31.58 0.74
CA VAL A 157 -8.65 -30.76 -0.25
C VAL A 157 -7.83 -30.76 -1.54
N SER A 158 -8.26 -31.55 -2.53
CA SER A 158 -7.61 -31.66 -3.84
C SER A 158 -8.03 -30.54 -4.81
N ASP A 159 -9.28 -30.08 -4.71
CA ASP A 159 -9.80 -28.94 -5.45
C ASP A 159 -9.93 -27.73 -4.52
N VAL A 160 -8.81 -27.02 -4.37
CA VAL A 160 -8.72 -25.83 -3.52
C VAL A 160 -9.65 -24.73 -4.03
N SER A 161 -9.88 -24.62 -5.35
CA SER A 161 -10.77 -23.59 -5.92
C SER A 161 -12.21 -23.82 -5.49
N SER A 162 -12.73 -25.03 -5.68
CA SER A 162 -14.11 -25.35 -5.28
C SER A 162 -14.32 -25.27 -3.77
N ALA A 163 -13.33 -25.69 -2.97
CA ALA A 163 -13.41 -25.57 -1.51
C ALA A 163 -13.35 -24.12 -1.04
N PHE A 164 -12.52 -23.29 -1.68
CA PHE A 164 -12.45 -21.87 -1.41
C PHE A 164 -13.74 -21.14 -1.85
N ASP A 165 -14.35 -21.54 -2.96
CA ASP A 165 -15.63 -21.00 -3.43
C ASP A 165 -16.78 -21.37 -2.48
N ALA A 166 -16.82 -22.62 -2.00
CA ALA A 166 -17.79 -23.05 -0.99
C ALA A 166 -17.57 -22.32 0.34
N TRP A 167 -16.32 -22.12 0.74
CA TRP A 167 -15.92 -21.36 1.91
C TRP A 167 -16.36 -19.89 1.81
N ARG A 168 -16.08 -19.24 0.68
CA ARG A 168 -16.50 -17.86 0.35
C ARG A 168 -18.02 -17.70 0.37
N THR A 169 -18.75 -18.70 -0.12
CA THR A 169 -20.23 -18.65 -0.14
C THR A 169 -20.83 -18.74 1.26
N THR A 170 -20.14 -19.41 2.20
CA THR A 170 -20.62 -19.63 3.57
C THR A 170 -20.21 -18.51 4.51
N VAL A 171 -19.00 -17.97 4.31
CA VAL A 171 -18.50 -16.77 4.99
C VAL A 171 -19.02 -15.54 4.25
N ARG A 172 -20.26 -15.15 4.55
CA ARG A 172 -20.77 -13.82 4.17
C ARG A 172 -20.14 -12.74 5.06
N MET A 173 -18.83 -12.52 4.93
CA MET A 173 -18.30 -11.17 5.16
C MET A 173 -18.88 -10.28 4.05
N GLY A 174 -19.34 -9.09 4.41
CA GLY A 174 -20.19 -8.21 3.60
C GLY A 174 -19.97 -8.31 2.10
N ASP A 175 -21.06 -8.49 1.35
CA ASP A 175 -21.11 -8.59 -0.11
C ASP A 175 -20.48 -7.35 -0.78
N GLU A 176 -19.15 -7.29 -0.86
CA GLU A 176 -18.51 -6.71 -2.04
C GLU A 176 -18.47 -7.85 -3.06
N ALA A 177 -19.60 -8.04 -3.75
CA ALA A 177 -19.73 -9.09 -4.73
C ALA A 177 -18.70 -8.87 -5.83
N ILE A 178 -17.68 -9.73 -5.84
CA ILE A 178 -16.71 -9.79 -6.93
C ILE A 178 -17.40 -10.45 -8.12
N GLU A 179 -17.35 -9.79 -9.27
CA GLU A 179 -17.93 -10.30 -10.52
C GLU A 179 -16.85 -10.52 -11.58
N ALA A 180 -17.04 -11.56 -12.41
CA ALA A 180 -16.20 -11.83 -13.58
C ALA A 180 -16.57 -10.87 -14.72
N ASN A 181 -16.23 -9.60 -14.56
CA ASN A 181 -16.40 -8.56 -15.56
C ASN A 181 -15.17 -7.65 -15.52
N PRO A 182 -14.55 -7.34 -16.67
CA PRO A 182 -13.34 -6.52 -16.68
C PRO A 182 -13.53 -5.14 -16.04
N GLU A 183 -12.52 -4.69 -15.30
CA GLU A 183 -12.47 -3.32 -14.77
C GLU A 183 -11.10 -2.66 -14.99
N PRO A 184 -11.06 -1.35 -15.23
CA PRO A 184 -9.81 -0.61 -15.34
C PRO A 184 -9.19 -0.37 -13.96
N LEU A 185 -7.95 -0.80 -13.77
CA LEU A 185 -7.11 -0.44 -12.64
C LEU A 185 -6.30 0.80 -12.98
N LEU A 186 -6.46 1.85 -12.18
CA LEU A 186 -5.78 3.12 -12.38
C LEU A 186 -4.47 3.17 -11.59
N SER A 187 -3.40 3.58 -12.25
CA SER A 187 -2.09 3.77 -11.64
C SER A 187 -1.80 5.23 -11.29
N ASN A 188 -0.97 5.43 -10.28
CA ASN A 188 -0.35 6.71 -9.96
C ASN A 188 0.94 7.00 -10.78
N MET A 189 1.20 6.22 -11.83
CA MET A 189 2.39 6.30 -12.66
C MET A 189 2.04 6.84 -14.05
N LEU A 190 2.71 7.91 -14.48
CA LEU A 190 2.62 8.46 -15.83
C LEU A 190 3.73 7.88 -16.70
N ARG A 191 3.37 7.32 -17.85
CA ARG A 191 4.35 6.83 -18.82
C ARG A 191 5.16 8.01 -19.39
N VAL A 192 6.48 7.86 -19.48
CA VAL A 192 7.31 8.79 -20.26
C VAL A 192 7.42 8.23 -21.67
N ALA A 193 6.78 8.90 -22.62
CA ALA A 193 6.77 8.48 -24.02
C ALA A 193 8.14 8.72 -24.66
N HIS A 194 8.72 9.90 -24.44
CA HIS A 194 10.02 10.27 -24.96
C HIS A 194 10.81 11.08 -23.94
N LEU A 195 12.07 10.68 -23.72
CA LEU A 195 13.08 11.48 -23.04
C LEU A 195 13.71 12.48 -24.02
N PRO A 196 14.30 13.58 -23.53
CA PRO A 196 15.05 14.49 -24.39
C PRO A 196 16.15 13.75 -25.14
N ALA A 197 16.26 13.99 -26.45
CA ALA A 197 17.22 13.28 -27.30
C ALA A 197 18.69 13.57 -26.94
N THR A 198 18.95 14.72 -26.32
CA THR A 198 20.31 15.18 -26.00
C THR A 198 20.41 15.79 -24.62
N ILE A 199 21.63 15.83 -24.09
CA ILE A 199 22.02 16.60 -22.91
C ILE A 199 23.19 17.52 -23.27
N LYS A 200 23.19 18.73 -22.74
CA LYS A 200 24.19 19.76 -23.04
C LYS A 200 25.19 19.86 -21.90
N ALA A 201 26.46 19.86 -22.25
CA ALA A 201 27.58 20.07 -21.34
C ALA A 201 28.15 21.47 -21.58
N TYR A 202 28.25 22.23 -20.51
CA TYR A 202 28.71 23.61 -20.51
C TYR A 202 29.98 23.76 -19.70
N GLU A 203 30.95 24.48 -20.26
CA GLU A 203 32.08 25.01 -19.49
C GLU A 203 31.66 26.33 -18.86
N PHE A 204 32.19 26.61 -17.66
CA PHE A 204 31.99 27.89 -17.01
C PHE A 204 33.32 28.60 -16.70
N GLU A 205 33.27 29.92 -16.73
CA GLU A 205 34.31 30.85 -16.25
C GLU A 205 33.84 31.47 -14.93
N GLY A 206 34.76 31.59 -13.96
CA GLY A 206 34.45 32.11 -12.62
C GLY A 206 34.88 31.18 -11.48
N SER A 207 34.53 31.57 -10.26
CA SER A 207 34.93 30.87 -9.03
C SER A 207 34.17 29.55 -8.86
N GLN A 208 34.88 28.43 -8.96
CA GLN A 208 34.30 27.10 -8.72
C GLN A 208 33.72 26.95 -7.30
N ARG A 209 34.26 27.67 -6.32
CA ARG A 209 33.75 27.68 -4.93
C ARG A 209 32.37 28.31 -4.82
N ASN A 210 32.09 29.34 -5.61
CA ASN A 210 30.84 30.11 -5.53
C ASN A 210 29.77 29.59 -6.52
N LEU A 211 30.17 28.81 -7.52
CA LEU A 211 29.28 28.30 -8.56
C LEU A 211 28.05 27.54 -8.01
N PRO A 212 28.16 26.62 -7.01
CA PRO A 212 26.98 25.91 -6.51
C PRO A 212 25.87 26.84 -5.98
N GLY A 213 26.25 27.95 -5.35
CA GLY A 213 25.29 28.97 -4.89
C GLY A 213 24.65 29.72 -6.06
N ALA A 214 25.41 30.02 -7.11
CA ALA A 214 24.89 30.65 -8.32
C ALA A 214 23.93 29.71 -9.09
N LEU A 215 24.30 28.44 -9.24
CA LEU A 215 23.46 27.42 -9.87
C LEU A 215 22.13 27.21 -9.13
N ALA A 216 22.09 27.42 -7.81
CA ALA A 216 20.86 27.33 -7.02
C ALA A 216 19.86 28.47 -7.33
N GLY A 217 20.32 29.58 -7.92
CA GLY A 217 19.47 30.68 -8.38
C GLY A 217 18.85 30.45 -9.77
N ILE A 218 19.30 29.44 -10.50
CA ILE A 218 18.78 29.12 -11.83
C ILE A 218 17.50 28.28 -11.67
N PRO A 219 16.38 28.68 -12.29
CA PRO A 219 15.15 27.88 -12.26
C PRO A 219 15.33 26.51 -12.92
N GLU A 220 16.04 26.46 -14.04
CA GLU A 220 16.29 25.28 -14.86
C GLU A 220 17.19 24.27 -14.14
N PRO A 221 16.87 22.96 -14.22
CA PRO A 221 17.68 21.94 -13.56
C PRO A 221 19.10 21.86 -14.11
N THR A 222 20.07 21.80 -13.21
CA THR A 222 21.50 21.69 -13.54
C THR A 222 22.20 20.65 -12.67
N ARG A 223 23.26 20.05 -13.19
CA ARG A 223 24.17 19.15 -12.45
C ARG A 223 25.62 19.52 -12.71
N LEU A 224 26.39 19.67 -11.65
CA LEU A 224 27.82 20.00 -11.72
C LEU A 224 28.67 18.73 -11.64
N LEU A 225 29.64 18.60 -12.55
CA LEU A 225 30.73 17.64 -12.45
C LEU A 225 32.04 18.31 -12.85
N HIS A 226 32.96 18.45 -11.90
CA HIS A 226 34.25 19.11 -12.10
C HIS A 226 34.07 20.55 -12.63
N ARG A 227 34.47 20.81 -13.88
CA ARG A 227 34.36 22.10 -14.57
C ARG A 227 33.18 22.18 -15.56
N LEU A 228 32.30 21.19 -15.53
CA LEU A 228 31.18 21.08 -16.47
C LEU A 228 29.84 21.17 -15.74
N VAL A 229 28.93 21.95 -16.31
CA VAL A 229 27.52 22.01 -15.93
C VAL A 229 26.71 21.26 -16.98
N PHE A 230 25.90 20.31 -16.55
CA PHE A 230 25.01 19.51 -17.40
C PHE A 230 23.58 19.98 -17.21
N SER A 231 22.87 20.21 -18.32
CA SER A 231 21.46 20.59 -18.35
C SER A 231 20.83 20.25 -19.69
N PHE A 232 19.50 20.27 -19.74
CA PHE A 232 18.74 20.27 -21.01
C PHE A 232 18.51 21.69 -21.55
N ALA A 233 18.57 22.70 -20.66
CA ALA A 233 18.36 24.10 -20.98
C ALA A 233 19.45 24.69 -21.88
N ASP A 234 19.11 25.76 -22.57
CA ASP A 234 19.99 26.52 -23.45
C ASP A 234 20.92 27.47 -22.69
N ALA A 235 22.01 27.87 -23.35
CA ALA A 235 23.08 28.65 -22.73
C ALA A 235 22.62 30.02 -22.23
N ASP A 236 21.73 30.68 -22.97
CA ASP A 236 21.12 31.96 -22.63
C ASP A 236 20.32 31.88 -21.33
N VAL A 237 19.45 30.87 -21.21
CA VAL A 237 18.65 30.64 -19.99
C VAL A 237 19.54 30.41 -18.78
N LEU A 238 20.60 29.61 -18.94
CA LEU A 238 21.55 29.36 -17.85
C LEU A 238 22.39 30.61 -17.52
N GLN A 239 22.79 31.39 -18.52
CA GLN A 239 23.58 32.61 -18.35
C GLN A 239 22.78 33.68 -17.60
N ASP A 240 21.51 33.85 -17.93
CA ASP A 240 20.60 34.80 -17.27
C ASP A 240 20.49 34.49 -15.77
N GLY A 241 20.36 33.22 -15.40
CA GLY A 241 20.30 32.80 -13.99
C GLY A 241 21.63 32.87 -13.24
N LEU A 242 22.77 32.72 -13.93
CA LEU A 242 24.11 32.83 -13.33
C LEU A 242 24.54 34.28 -13.07
N GLY A 243 24.02 35.22 -13.87
CA GLY A 243 24.42 36.63 -13.86
C GLY A 243 25.87 36.87 -14.33
N ASP A 244 26.30 38.13 -14.29
CA ASP A 244 27.55 38.59 -14.92
C ASP A 244 28.84 38.08 -14.25
N SER A 245 28.74 37.51 -13.05
CA SER A 245 29.89 36.98 -12.29
C SER A 245 30.44 35.66 -12.84
N PHE A 246 29.68 35.01 -13.71
CA PHE A 246 30.07 33.76 -14.37
C PHE A 246 29.82 33.88 -15.88
N GLY A 247 30.71 33.29 -16.67
CA GLY A 247 30.45 33.05 -18.08
C GLY A 247 30.12 31.59 -18.30
N ILE A 248 29.08 31.27 -19.08
CA ILE A 248 28.78 29.89 -19.49
C ILE A 248 28.91 29.75 -21.00
N ARG A 249 29.54 28.66 -21.44
CA ARG A 249 29.73 28.38 -22.87
C ARG A 249 29.42 26.92 -23.16
N LEU A 250 28.64 26.68 -24.20
CA LEU A 250 28.37 25.33 -24.69
C LEU A 250 29.68 24.65 -25.10
N ARG A 251 30.01 23.56 -24.41
CA ARG A 251 31.17 22.73 -24.72
C ARG A 251 30.79 21.62 -25.70
N LYS A 252 29.69 20.93 -25.42
CA LYS A 252 29.22 19.84 -26.27
C LYS A 252 27.72 19.55 -26.09
N ILE A 253 27.09 19.11 -27.17
CA ILE A 253 25.77 18.47 -27.15
C ILE A 253 26.00 16.97 -27.30
N LEU A 254 25.47 16.18 -26.38
CA LEU A 254 25.67 14.73 -26.30
C LEU A 254 24.34 14.03 -26.55
N PRO A 255 24.27 12.99 -27.41
CA PRO A 255 23.14 12.08 -27.43
C PRO A 255 22.91 11.50 -26.03
N LEU A 256 21.65 11.46 -25.58
CA LEU A 256 21.34 11.01 -24.22
C LEU A 256 21.77 9.54 -24.00
N THR A 257 21.66 8.70 -25.04
CA THR A 257 22.12 7.30 -25.03
C THR A 257 23.62 7.17 -24.72
N ASP A 258 24.43 8.05 -25.29
CA ASP A 258 25.89 8.01 -25.16
C ASP A 258 26.30 8.52 -23.77
N PHE A 259 25.60 9.56 -23.28
CA PHE A 259 25.76 10.05 -21.93
C PHE A 259 25.42 8.97 -20.89
N LEU A 260 24.29 8.28 -21.05
CA LEU A 260 23.83 7.23 -20.14
C LEU A 260 24.78 6.03 -20.08
N THR A 261 25.54 5.76 -21.15
CA THR A 261 26.53 4.69 -21.21
C THR A 261 27.94 5.14 -20.87
N ALA A 262 28.16 6.45 -20.65
CA ALA A 262 29.46 7.08 -20.42
C ALA A 262 30.49 6.73 -21.52
N SER A 263 30.05 6.73 -22.78
CA SER A 263 30.81 6.20 -23.91
C SER A 263 31.62 7.24 -24.70
N ASP A 264 31.42 8.54 -24.44
CA ASP A 264 32.13 9.61 -25.15
C ASP A 264 33.45 10.00 -24.44
N PRO A 265 34.63 9.74 -25.04
CA PRO A 265 35.91 10.03 -24.43
C PRO A 265 36.34 11.51 -24.58
N SER A 266 35.66 12.30 -25.41
CA SER A 266 36.05 13.69 -25.72
C SER A 266 35.59 14.72 -24.68
N VAL A 267 34.75 14.29 -23.74
CA VAL A 267 34.23 15.09 -22.62
C VAL A 267 34.45 14.29 -21.34
N THR A 268 34.78 14.97 -20.25
CA THR A 268 34.82 14.34 -18.93
C THR A 268 33.40 13.99 -18.50
N LEU A 269 33.00 12.74 -18.69
CA LEU A 269 31.68 12.24 -18.33
C LEU A 269 31.67 11.62 -16.93
N PRO A 270 30.52 11.66 -16.24
CA PRO A 270 30.31 10.87 -15.04
C PRO A 270 30.35 9.37 -15.36
N ARG A 271 30.61 8.53 -14.36
CA ARG A 271 30.48 7.07 -14.53
C ARG A 271 29.03 6.71 -14.82
N ARG A 272 28.77 5.59 -15.52
CA ARG A 272 27.42 5.12 -15.91
C ARG A 272 26.34 5.29 -14.82
N ARG A 273 26.62 4.87 -13.58
CA ARG A 273 25.68 4.99 -12.45
C ARG A 273 25.34 6.45 -12.14
N GLU A 274 26.35 7.32 -12.13
CA GLU A 274 26.20 8.74 -11.87
C GLU A 274 25.52 9.47 -13.04
N ALA A 275 25.84 9.10 -14.29
CA ALA A 275 25.15 9.61 -15.49
C ALA A 275 23.63 9.33 -15.43
N ARG A 276 23.24 8.09 -15.09
CA ARG A 276 21.83 7.72 -14.87
C ARG A 276 21.21 8.56 -13.75
N SER A 277 21.91 8.74 -12.63
CA SER A 277 21.45 9.60 -11.54
C SER A 277 21.26 11.06 -11.96
N PHE A 278 22.14 11.60 -12.82
CA PHE A 278 22.01 12.97 -13.34
C PHE A 278 20.74 13.11 -14.17
N VAL A 279 20.53 12.20 -15.12
CA VAL A 279 19.31 12.20 -15.96
C VAL A 279 18.07 12.04 -15.09
N THR A 280 18.11 11.12 -14.10
CA THR A 280 16.97 10.90 -13.21
C THR A 280 16.57 12.18 -12.47
N GLU A 281 17.55 12.90 -11.92
CA GLU A 281 17.30 14.13 -11.20
C GLU A 281 16.88 15.28 -12.11
N LEU A 282 17.54 15.47 -13.26
CA LEU A 282 17.22 16.53 -14.20
C LEU A 282 15.79 16.39 -14.73
N VAL A 283 15.36 15.18 -15.10
CA VAL A 283 13.99 14.91 -15.56
C VAL A 283 12.99 15.16 -14.44
N ARG A 284 13.22 14.60 -13.24
CA ARG A 284 12.36 14.82 -12.07
C ARG A 284 12.17 16.32 -11.78
N ARG A 285 13.28 17.07 -11.68
CA ARG A 285 13.25 18.51 -11.38
C ARG A 285 12.62 19.32 -12.51
N SER A 286 12.75 18.90 -13.76
CA SER A 286 12.09 19.56 -14.89
C SER A 286 10.57 19.41 -14.81
N PHE A 287 10.10 18.22 -14.43
CA PHE A 287 8.68 17.98 -14.19
C PHE A 287 8.16 18.76 -12.97
N GLU A 288 8.92 18.82 -11.88
CA GLU A 288 8.58 19.64 -10.70
C GLU A 288 8.52 21.14 -11.03
N LEU A 289 9.44 21.63 -11.87
CA LEU A 289 9.44 22.99 -12.37
C LEU A 289 8.21 23.28 -13.22
N HIS A 290 7.83 22.35 -14.10
CA HIS A 290 6.59 22.44 -14.88
C HIS A 290 5.37 22.57 -13.96
N LEU A 291 5.24 21.71 -12.94
CA LEU A 291 4.16 21.81 -11.94
C LEU A 291 4.15 23.17 -11.21
N THR A 292 5.33 23.69 -10.89
CA THR A 292 5.47 25.00 -10.22
C THR A 292 5.02 26.14 -11.14
N ARG A 293 5.37 26.07 -12.43
CA ARG A 293 4.91 27.02 -13.47
C ARG A 293 3.40 26.95 -13.69
N HIS A 294 2.80 25.78 -13.47
CA HIS A 294 1.34 25.60 -13.44
C HIS A 294 0.66 26.03 -12.12
N GLY A 295 1.41 26.67 -11.21
CA GLY A 295 0.85 27.34 -10.03
C GLY A 295 0.94 26.56 -8.73
N LEU A 296 1.45 25.32 -8.75
CA LEU A 296 1.68 24.56 -7.51
C LEU A 296 2.83 25.18 -6.70
N ALA A 297 2.74 25.08 -5.37
CA ALA A 297 3.77 25.57 -4.46
C ALA A 297 4.66 24.43 -3.97
N PRO A 298 5.97 24.67 -3.81
CA PRO A 298 6.87 23.71 -3.20
C PRO A 298 6.72 23.68 -1.67
N TYR A 299 6.74 22.49 -1.11
CA TYR A 299 6.90 22.23 0.32
C TYR A 299 8.04 21.24 0.53
N ALA A 300 9.04 21.64 1.31
CA ALA A 300 10.16 20.78 1.65
C ALA A 300 9.76 19.76 2.71
N THR A 301 10.18 18.52 2.51
CA THR A 301 9.99 17.39 3.43
C THR A 301 11.34 16.78 3.78
N GLY A 302 11.41 15.96 4.84
CA GLY A 302 12.65 15.27 5.19
C GLY A 302 13.21 14.34 4.10
N ARG A 303 12.37 13.88 3.15
CA ARG A 303 12.76 12.94 2.07
C ARG A 303 12.77 13.57 0.68
N GLY A 304 12.61 14.89 0.55
CA GLY A 304 12.54 15.59 -0.73
C GLY A 304 11.50 16.70 -0.75
N GLN A 305 10.77 16.86 -1.83
CA GLN A 305 9.80 17.93 -2.02
C GLN A 305 8.41 17.39 -2.40
N VAL A 306 7.40 18.13 -2.00
CA VAL A 306 6.00 17.99 -2.42
C VAL A 306 5.57 19.27 -3.13
N LEU A 307 4.78 19.15 -4.19
CA LEU A 307 4.18 20.26 -4.90
C LEU A 307 2.68 20.25 -4.61
N TYR A 308 2.14 21.30 -3.99
CA TYR A 308 0.76 21.34 -3.51
C TYR A 308 -0.05 22.49 -4.15
N PHE A 309 -1.37 22.31 -4.24
CA PHE A 309 -2.28 23.33 -4.74
C PHE A 309 -2.35 24.50 -3.76
N LYS A 310 -2.08 25.73 -4.23
CA LYS A 310 -2.39 26.93 -3.43
C LYS A 310 -3.85 27.30 -3.62
N ASP A 311 -4.39 28.00 -2.62
CA ASP A 311 -5.67 28.68 -2.75
C ASP A 311 -5.67 29.63 -3.96
N GLY A 312 -6.78 29.62 -4.71
CA GLY A 312 -6.98 30.52 -5.84
C GLY A 312 -6.23 30.14 -7.14
N VAL A 313 -5.43 29.07 -7.15
CA VAL A 313 -4.84 28.55 -8.41
C VAL A 313 -5.93 28.01 -9.34
N ILE A 314 -7.00 27.47 -8.77
CA ILE A 314 -8.15 26.93 -9.51
C ILE A 314 -9.40 27.56 -8.95
N GLU A 315 -10.33 27.93 -9.84
CA GLU A 315 -11.61 28.52 -9.44
C GLU A 315 -12.34 27.63 -8.42
N GLY A 316 -12.66 28.22 -7.27
CA GLY A 316 -13.34 27.52 -6.17
C GLY A 316 -12.56 26.33 -5.60
N ASN A 317 -11.25 26.23 -5.85
CA ASN A 317 -10.37 25.14 -5.42
C ASN A 317 -10.83 23.74 -5.84
N LYS A 318 -11.60 23.66 -6.94
CA LYS A 318 -12.21 22.43 -7.43
C LYS A 318 -11.73 22.12 -8.84
N VAL A 319 -11.07 20.98 -9.00
CA VAL A 319 -10.71 20.49 -10.33
C VAL A 319 -11.91 19.73 -10.91
N ARG A 320 -12.32 20.10 -12.12
CA ARG A 320 -13.33 19.35 -12.90
C ARG A 320 -12.63 18.27 -13.71
N TYR A 321 -13.19 17.07 -13.73
CA TYR A 321 -12.62 15.94 -14.45
C TYR A 321 -13.69 14.95 -14.93
N VAL A 322 -13.29 14.03 -15.79
CA VAL A 322 -14.09 12.88 -16.21
C VAL A 322 -13.52 11.66 -15.51
N ASN A 323 -14.33 10.98 -14.70
CA ASN A 323 -13.88 9.79 -13.99
C ASN A 323 -13.70 8.58 -14.93
N ALA A 324 -13.16 7.47 -14.40
CA ALA A 324 -12.97 6.23 -15.15
C ALA A 324 -14.25 5.62 -15.76
N LYS A 325 -15.44 5.97 -15.25
CA LYS A 325 -16.74 5.56 -15.83
C LYS A 325 -17.28 6.54 -16.89
N GLY A 326 -16.54 7.59 -17.23
CA GLY A 326 -16.97 8.61 -18.20
C GLY A 326 -17.92 9.67 -17.65
N LYS A 327 -18.22 9.67 -16.34
CA LYS A 327 -19.07 10.69 -15.69
C LYS A 327 -18.24 11.94 -15.39
N ARG A 328 -18.76 13.09 -15.81
CA ARG A 328 -18.21 14.41 -15.46
C ARG A 328 -18.48 14.70 -13.98
N THR A 329 -17.45 15.09 -13.26
CA THR A 329 -17.52 15.41 -11.83
C THR A 329 -16.46 16.45 -11.46
N HIS A 330 -16.32 16.76 -10.18
CA HIS A 330 -15.27 17.63 -9.65
C HIS A 330 -14.76 17.12 -8.31
N LYS A 331 -13.52 17.48 -7.95
CA LYS A 331 -12.94 17.21 -6.62
C LYS A 331 -12.35 18.47 -6.03
N LEU A 332 -12.61 18.69 -4.74
CA LEU A 332 -11.97 19.75 -3.97
C LEU A 332 -10.49 19.37 -3.73
N VAL A 333 -9.56 20.27 -4.06
CA VAL A 333 -8.10 20.04 -3.90
C VAL A 333 -7.46 20.97 -2.86
N VAL A 334 -8.18 22.01 -2.44
CA VAL A 334 -7.82 22.85 -1.29
C VAL A 334 -9.09 23.11 -0.47
N GLY A 335 -9.02 22.92 0.83
CA GLY A 335 -10.15 23.12 1.73
C GLY A 335 -9.73 23.50 3.14
N ARG A 336 -10.70 23.58 4.05
CA ARG A 336 -10.47 23.90 5.46
C ARG A 336 -11.02 22.79 6.34
N SER A 337 -10.24 22.40 7.35
CA SER A 337 -10.72 21.58 8.46
C SER A 337 -11.11 22.50 9.61
N ASP A 338 -12.39 22.55 9.94
CA ASP A 338 -12.87 23.35 11.07
C ASP A 338 -12.43 22.75 12.42
N LYS A 339 -12.27 21.43 12.49
CA LYS A 339 -11.79 20.73 13.70
C LYS A 339 -10.32 21.04 13.98
N LEU A 340 -9.46 20.92 12.96
CA LEU A 340 -8.04 21.22 13.09
C LEU A 340 -7.76 22.73 13.07
N LYS A 341 -8.71 23.54 12.59
CA LYS A 341 -8.53 24.98 12.31
C LYS A 341 -7.35 25.25 11.36
N LEU A 342 -7.18 24.36 10.38
CA LEU A 342 -6.11 24.41 9.39
C LEU A 342 -6.71 24.32 7.99
N ASN A 343 -6.02 24.93 7.04
CA ASN A 343 -6.31 24.73 5.62
C ASN A 343 -5.51 23.52 5.13
N TRP A 344 -6.15 22.64 4.36
CA TRP A 344 -5.51 21.46 3.78
C TRP A 344 -5.39 21.64 2.27
N HIS A 345 -4.29 21.12 1.74
CA HIS A 345 -3.94 21.25 0.33
C HIS A 345 -3.49 19.90 -0.19
N PHE A 346 -4.16 19.40 -1.22
CA PHE A 346 -3.67 18.22 -1.91
C PHE A 346 -2.33 18.54 -2.59
N GLY A 347 -1.40 17.60 -2.53
CA GLY A 347 -0.09 17.73 -3.13
C GLY A 347 0.46 16.42 -3.60
N ILE A 348 1.49 16.50 -4.44
CA ILE A 348 2.13 15.36 -5.07
C ILE A 348 3.64 15.45 -4.84
N SER A 349 4.24 14.34 -4.42
CA SER A 349 5.68 14.14 -4.53
C SER A 349 5.99 13.39 -5.82
N VAL A 350 7.04 13.82 -6.52
CA VAL A 350 7.42 13.31 -7.83
C VAL A 350 8.63 12.40 -7.71
N GLN A 351 8.52 11.21 -8.29
CA GLN A 351 9.66 10.33 -8.53
C GLN A 351 9.75 9.99 -10.01
N PHE A 352 10.96 9.83 -10.51
CA PHE A 352 11.19 9.38 -11.87
C PHE A 352 12.00 8.09 -11.86
N SER A 353 11.53 7.09 -12.60
CA SER A 353 12.19 5.82 -12.80
C SER A 353 12.72 5.76 -14.23
N LEU A 354 14.03 5.59 -14.35
CA LEU A 354 14.74 5.51 -15.63
C LEU A 354 15.00 4.04 -15.94
N GLU A 355 14.06 3.38 -16.60
CA GLU A 355 14.15 1.98 -17.05
C GLU A 355 13.86 1.88 -18.55
N ASP A 356 13.81 0.67 -19.10
CA ASP A 356 13.46 0.43 -20.51
C ASP A 356 12.11 1.05 -20.86
N GLU A 357 11.13 0.93 -19.94
CA GLU A 357 9.94 1.78 -19.91
C GLU A 357 10.04 2.76 -18.74
N SER A 358 10.43 3.99 -19.05
CA SER A 358 10.56 5.04 -18.05
C SER A 358 9.19 5.63 -17.67
N TYR A 359 9.03 6.01 -16.41
CA TYR A 359 7.78 6.57 -15.89
C TYR A 359 8.00 7.54 -14.73
N ILE A 360 7.02 8.42 -14.53
CA ILE A 360 6.93 9.33 -13.38
C ILE A 360 5.93 8.74 -12.39
N LYS A 361 6.38 8.42 -11.18
CA LYS A 361 5.53 7.95 -10.09
C LYS A 361 5.13 9.13 -9.22
N LEU A 362 3.83 9.34 -9.05
CA LEU A 362 3.25 10.40 -8.25
C LEU A 362 2.80 9.84 -6.90
N ARG A 363 3.31 10.36 -5.79
CA ARG A 363 2.84 9.98 -4.45
C ARG A 363 1.94 11.06 -3.87
N PRO A 364 0.76 10.71 -3.32
CA PRO A 364 -0.13 11.69 -2.76
C PRO A 364 0.44 12.22 -1.43
N TYR A 365 0.17 13.48 -1.16
CA TYR A 365 0.52 14.17 0.07
C TYR A 365 -0.57 15.18 0.39
N VAL A 366 -0.66 15.59 1.66
CA VAL A 366 -1.54 16.70 2.07
C VAL A 366 -0.71 17.66 2.89
N VAL A 367 -0.61 18.90 2.41
CA VAL A 367 0.07 19.99 3.12
C VAL A 367 -0.98 20.77 3.92
N PHE A 368 -0.68 21.06 5.17
CA PHE A 368 -1.51 21.88 6.04
C PHE A 368 -0.89 23.25 6.26
N THR A 369 -1.71 24.29 6.16
CA THR A 369 -1.30 25.66 6.45
C THR A 369 -2.19 26.28 7.51
N ASP A 370 -1.67 27.29 8.21
CA ASP A 370 -2.45 28.14 9.10
C ASP A 370 -3.39 29.09 8.31
N ASP A 371 -4.08 29.96 9.05
CA ASP A 371 -4.99 30.99 8.50
C ASP A 371 -4.27 32.05 7.63
N HIS A 372 -2.94 32.12 7.72
CA HIS A 372 -2.11 33.02 6.91
C HIS A 372 -1.48 32.30 5.71
N TRP A 373 -1.97 31.10 5.38
CA TRP A 373 -1.47 30.25 4.28
C TRP A 373 -0.01 29.84 4.43
N LYS A 374 0.50 29.83 5.66
CA LYS A 374 1.86 29.38 5.96
C LYS A 374 1.84 27.90 6.35
N PRO A 375 2.69 27.03 5.74
CA PRO A 375 2.82 25.65 6.16
C PRO A 375 3.16 25.52 7.66
N ILE A 376 2.48 24.61 8.35
CA ILE A 376 2.73 24.32 9.76
C ILE A 376 4.05 23.58 9.97
N ALA A 377 4.46 23.41 11.23
CA ALA A 377 5.71 22.73 11.57
C ALA A 377 5.69 21.25 11.11
N PRO A 378 6.84 20.65 10.73
CA PRO A 378 6.90 19.28 10.22
C PRO A 378 6.29 18.19 11.13
N ASP A 379 6.45 18.32 12.45
CA ASP A 379 5.89 17.35 13.41
C ASP A 379 4.37 17.47 13.49
N GLU A 380 3.86 18.71 13.48
CA GLU A 380 2.42 19.00 13.44
C GLU A 380 1.79 18.56 12.11
N MET A 381 2.50 18.76 10.99
CA MET A 381 2.12 18.29 9.66
C MET A 381 1.88 16.78 9.64
N THR A 382 2.78 16.02 10.26
CA THR A 382 2.67 14.56 10.34
C THR A 382 1.43 14.14 11.13
N LYS A 383 1.20 14.75 12.30
CA LYS A 383 0.02 14.48 13.14
C LYS A 383 -1.28 14.87 12.44
N ALA A 384 -1.34 16.06 11.84
CA ALA A 384 -2.51 16.55 11.11
C ALA A 384 -2.87 15.62 9.95
N ARG A 385 -1.88 15.17 9.17
CA ARG A 385 -2.08 14.21 8.07
C ARG A 385 -2.64 12.87 8.55
N ARG A 386 -2.06 12.27 9.60
CA ARG A 386 -2.53 10.99 10.15
C ARG A 386 -4.00 11.10 10.59
N ARG A 387 -4.33 12.17 11.31
CA ARG A 387 -5.68 12.40 11.84
C ARG A 387 -6.69 12.71 10.74
N PHE A 388 -6.39 13.68 9.87
CA PHE A 388 -7.32 14.15 8.85
C PHE A 388 -7.55 13.12 7.74
N CYS A 389 -6.50 12.43 7.30
CA CYS A 389 -6.58 11.47 6.20
C CYS A 389 -6.96 10.05 6.66
N LYS A 390 -7.29 9.83 7.94
CA LYS A 390 -7.59 8.49 8.48
C LYS A 390 -8.75 7.79 7.77
N SER A 391 -9.74 8.55 7.30
CA SER A 391 -10.90 8.07 6.56
C SER A 391 -10.75 8.16 5.03
N TRP A 392 -9.57 8.57 4.54
CA TRP A 392 -9.32 8.73 3.11
C TRP A 392 -8.92 7.38 2.52
N TRP A 393 -9.90 6.61 2.08
CA TRP A 393 -9.71 5.34 1.39
C TRP A 393 -9.46 5.51 -0.11
N ASN A 394 -9.32 4.39 -0.82
CA ASN A 394 -9.02 4.37 -2.26
C ASN A 394 -9.99 5.22 -3.10
N GLY A 395 -11.28 5.20 -2.79
CA GLY A 395 -12.28 6.03 -3.48
C GLY A 395 -11.97 7.53 -3.44
N ASN A 396 -11.46 8.05 -2.31
CA ASN A 396 -11.09 9.45 -2.20
C ASN A 396 -9.75 9.76 -2.87
N TRP A 397 -8.72 8.94 -2.63
CA TRP A 397 -7.40 9.13 -3.24
C TRP A 397 -7.43 9.01 -4.76
N ARG A 398 -8.19 8.05 -5.29
CA ARG A 398 -8.37 7.87 -6.73
C ARG A 398 -8.97 9.11 -7.36
N GLN A 399 -10.04 9.66 -6.78
CA GLN A 399 -10.67 10.88 -7.30
C GLN A 399 -9.71 12.09 -7.26
N LEU A 400 -8.89 12.21 -6.21
CA LEU A 400 -7.85 13.24 -6.15
C LEU A 400 -6.77 13.06 -7.24
N PHE A 401 -6.38 11.82 -7.55
CA PHE A 401 -5.47 11.53 -8.65
C PHE A 401 -6.09 11.82 -10.03
N GLU A 402 -7.33 11.40 -10.28
CA GLU A 402 -8.05 11.69 -11.53
C GLU A 402 -8.20 13.21 -11.73
N ALA A 403 -8.54 13.93 -10.66
CA ALA A 403 -8.53 15.38 -10.63
C ALA A 403 -7.14 15.95 -10.94
N PHE A 404 -6.08 15.44 -10.33
CA PHE A 404 -4.72 15.90 -10.61
C PHE A 404 -4.32 15.67 -12.07
N TYR A 405 -4.69 14.54 -12.68
CA TYR A 405 -4.42 14.29 -14.09
C TYR A 405 -5.15 15.26 -15.01
N ALA A 406 -6.41 15.59 -14.70
CA ALA A 406 -7.18 16.58 -15.44
C ALA A 406 -6.67 18.02 -15.23
N PHE A 407 -6.05 18.32 -14.09
CA PHE A 407 -5.35 19.58 -13.87
C PHE A 407 -4.04 19.65 -14.67
N LEU A 408 -3.30 18.54 -14.70
CA LEU A 408 -2.01 18.44 -15.37
C LEU A 408 -2.16 18.49 -16.89
N SER A 409 -3.11 17.74 -17.44
CA SER A 409 -3.38 17.66 -18.87
C SER A 409 -4.78 18.19 -19.16
N GLU A 410 -4.90 19.10 -20.14
CA GLU A 410 -6.20 19.64 -20.56
C GLU A 410 -7.10 18.52 -21.15
N ASN A 411 -7.79 17.78 -20.26
CA ASN A 411 -8.63 16.61 -20.55
C ASN A 411 -7.92 15.31 -20.95
N GLY A 412 -6.67 15.11 -20.53
CA GLY A 412 -5.97 13.83 -20.70
C GLY A 412 -5.09 13.73 -21.95
N GLU A 413 -4.81 14.84 -22.62
CA GLU A 413 -3.81 14.91 -23.69
C GLU A 413 -2.40 14.72 -23.13
N ASP A 414 -1.53 14.12 -23.93
CA ASP A 414 -0.14 13.93 -23.54
C ASP A 414 0.58 15.28 -23.39
N LEU A 415 1.39 15.38 -22.35
CA LEU A 415 2.15 16.58 -22.02
C LEU A 415 3.45 16.62 -22.82
N THR A 416 3.72 17.79 -23.40
CA THR A 416 5.04 18.14 -23.92
C THR A 416 5.63 19.22 -23.02
N ILE A 417 6.65 18.88 -22.25
CA ILE A 417 7.32 19.79 -21.32
C ILE A 417 8.59 20.32 -22.01
N PRO A 418 8.65 21.62 -22.36
CA PRO A 418 9.82 22.20 -23.00
C PRO A 418 10.99 22.25 -22.01
N LEU A 419 12.13 21.73 -22.44
CA LEU A 419 13.39 21.70 -21.69
C LEU A 419 14.46 22.62 -22.32
N GLY A 420 14.23 23.07 -23.56
CA GLY A 420 15.06 23.99 -24.34
C GLY A 420 14.47 24.17 -25.75
N VAL A 421 15.14 24.93 -26.62
CA VAL A 421 14.66 25.28 -27.97
C VAL A 421 14.32 24.04 -28.83
N ASP A 422 15.15 23.00 -28.76
CA ASP A 422 14.97 21.73 -29.50
C ASP A 422 15.01 20.51 -28.54
N SER A 423 14.47 20.67 -27.33
CA SER A 423 14.50 19.64 -26.31
C SER A 423 13.21 19.63 -25.51
N ASP A 424 12.54 18.49 -25.46
CA ASP A 424 11.32 18.30 -24.69
C ASP A 424 11.34 16.98 -23.90
N LEU A 425 10.39 16.88 -22.97
CA LEU A 425 10.03 15.65 -22.28
C LEU A 425 8.56 15.37 -22.59
N GLN A 426 8.26 14.20 -23.15
CA GLN A 426 6.89 13.79 -23.46
C GLN A 426 6.38 12.80 -22.41
N VAL A 427 5.29 13.17 -21.74
CA VAL A 427 4.70 12.41 -20.63
C VAL A 427 3.22 12.18 -20.91
N ALA A 428 2.72 10.98 -20.62
CA ALA A 428 1.31 10.69 -20.78
C ALA A 428 0.43 11.62 -19.91
N GLY A 429 -0.72 12.03 -20.43
CA GLY A 429 -1.70 12.86 -19.71
C GLY A 429 -2.44 12.12 -18.60
N ARG A 430 -2.39 10.79 -18.61
CA ARG A 430 -3.10 9.91 -17.68
C ARG A 430 -2.15 8.85 -17.13
N GLY A 431 -2.48 8.36 -15.93
CA GLY A 431 -1.79 7.22 -15.35
C GLY A 431 -1.94 5.95 -16.18
N PHE A 432 -1.02 5.00 -16.05
CA PHE A 432 -1.18 3.67 -16.63
C PHE A 432 -2.55 3.09 -16.26
N GLN A 433 -3.19 2.47 -17.25
CA GLN A 433 -4.41 1.71 -17.05
C GLN A 433 -4.08 0.24 -17.28
N PHE A 434 -4.41 -0.58 -16.30
CA PHE A 434 -4.37 -2.03 -16.44
C PHE A 434 -5.80 -2.54 -16.47
N GLU A 435 -6.00 -3.75 -16.98
CA GLU A 435 -7.30 -4.40 -16.96
C GLU A 435 -7.25 -5.56 -15.98
N SER A 436 -8.15 -5.55 -14.99
CA SER A 436 -8.43 -6.70 -14.15
C SER A 436 -9.56 -7.51 -14.79
N PRO A 437 -9.46 -8.85 -14.87
CA PRO A 437 -10.55 -9.69 -15.39
C PRO A 437 -11.75 -9.80 -14.42
N MET A 438 -11.58 -9.34 -13.18
CA MET A 438 -12.57 -9.37 -12.12
C MET A 438 -12.81 -7.95 -11.61
N ARG A 439 -14.05 -7.65 -11.21
CA ARG A 439 -14.42 -6.36 -10.64
C ARG A 439 -14.92 -6.46 -9.21
N ILE A 440 -14.61 -5.45 -8.40
CA ILE A 440 -15.26 -5.22 -7.11
C ILE A 440 -16.46 -4.31 -7.34
N LEU A 441 -17.67 -4.80 -7.06
CA LEU A 441 -18.87 -3.97 -7.19
C LEU A 441 -18.75 -2.72 -6.31
N GLY A 442 -18.88 -1.55 -6.93
CA GLY A 442 -18.84 -0.27 -6.23
C GLY A 442 -17.44 0.37 -6.10
N ASP A 443 -16.35 -0.36 -6.31
CA ASP A 443 -15.01 0.18 -6.02
C ASP A 443 -14.71 1.43 -6.85
N ILE A 444 -15.05 1.44 -8.15
CA ILE A 444 -14.80 2.57 -9.08
C ILE A 444 -15.90 3.65 -9.02
N ASP A 445 -16.89 3.51 -8.13
CA ASP A 445 -17.92 4.55 -8.01
C ASP A 445 -17.36 5.86 -7.45
N ILE A 446 -18.07 6.94 -7.80
CA ILE A 446 -17.78 8.27 -7.27
C ILE A 446 -18.23 8.28 -5.81
N THR A 447 -17.30 8.54 -4.91
CA THR A 447 -17.63 8.92 -3.54
C THR A 447 -18.10 10.37 -3.58
N GLU A 448 -19.41 10.60 -3.61
CA GLU A 448 -20.00 11.94 -3.64
C GLU A 448 -19.92 12.64 -2.28
N GLU A 449 -19.79 11.87 -1.20
CA GLU A 449 -19.56 12.37 0.15
C GLU A 449 -18.07 12.63 0.38
N GLU A 450 -17.72 13.83 0.86
CA GLU A 450 -16.37 14.09 1.34
C GLU A 450 -16.09 13.20 2.56
N PRO A 451 -14.87 12.64 2.70
CA PRO A 451 -14.54 11.79 3.84
C PRO A 451 -14.83 12.53 5.15
N VAL A 452 -15.60 11.89 6.03
CA VAL A 452 -15.88 12.45 7.34
C VAL A 452 -14.57 12.53 8.13
N GLU A 453 -14.20 13.73 8.57
CA GLU A 453 -13.10 13.90 9.51
C GLU A 453 -13.40 13.09 10.78
N PRO A 454 -12.50 12.21 11.25
CA PRO A 454 -12.74 11.41 12.45
C PRO A 454 -13.18 12.27 13.64
N LEU A 455 -14.09 11.77 14.47
CA LEU A 455 -14.34 12.35 15.78
C LEU A 455 -13.14 12.05 16.68
N ASP A 456 -12.74 13.02 17.51
CA ASP A 456 -11.59 12.85 18.40
C ASP A 456 -11.85 11.75 19.44
N ASP A 457 -10.76 11.04 19.77
CA ASP A 457 -10.60 10.12 20.91
C ASP A 457 -11.36 8.79 20.90
N ALA A 458 -11.00 7.88 19.99
CA ALA A 458 -11.26 6.44 20.19
C ALA A 458 -10.03 5.53 20.07
N PHE A 459 -8.89 6.02 19.61
CA PHE A 459 -7.63 5.26 19.60
C PHE A 459 -6.47 6.26 19.70
N GLU A 460 -6.05 6.57 20.93
CA GLU A 460 -4.73 7.17 21.16
C GLU A 460 -3.64 6.25 20.59
N ASP A 461 -2.61 6.89 20.08
CA ASP A 461 -1.48 6.34 19.34
C ASP A 461 -0.80 5.15 20.04
N ASP A 462 -0.65 4.03 19.32
CA ASP A 462 0.40 3.02 19.58
C ASP A 462 0.84 2.35 18.28
N LEU A 463 1.10 3.17 17.25
CA LEU A 463 1.87 2.76 16.08
C LEU A 463 2.96 3.81 15.81
N ASP A 464 3.98 3.79 16.66
CA ASP A 464 5.31 4.27 16.29
C ASP A 464 5.91 3.28 15.27
N GLU A 465 5.56 3.46 14.00
CA GLU A 465 6.33 2.86 12.92
C GLU A 465 7.49 3.80 12.55
N GLU A 466 8.64 3.52 13.19
CA GLU A 466 9.93 3.66 12.53
C GLU A 466 9.92 2.85 11.22
N ASP A 467 10.17 3.54 10.11
CA ASP A 467 10.68 3.02 8.85
C ASP A 467 10.11 1.69 8.30
N VAL A 468 9.10 1.78 7.42
CA VAL A 468 8.94 0.79 6.34
C VAL A 468 8.61 1.46 4.99
N LEU A 469 9.68 1.62 4.20
CA LEU A 469 9.84 1.61 2.73
C LEU A 469 9.15 2.64 1.82
#